data_AF-A0A2W6DC02-F1
#
_entry.id   AF-A0A2W6DC02-F1
#
_cell.length_a   1.000
_cell.length_b   1.000
_cell.length_c   1.000
_cell.angle_alpha   90.00
_cell.angle_beta   90.00
_cell.angle_gamma   90.00
#
_symmetry.space_group_name_H-M   'P 1'
#
loop_
_entity.id
_entity.type
_entity.pdbx_description
1 polymer ?
#
loop_
_entity_poly.entity_id
_entity_poly.type
_entity_poly.pdbx_seq_one_letter_code
_entity_poly.pdbx_strand_id
1 'polypeptide(L)'
;MWPLTGYAVRGHIFCSPHRGRYVEHLTTSPGTGRRSRFRLSAPMAPGLSGSGCSVMFVSVRQLIPQDLASIAPGPELARVLAEVELSRLSGFDCVEVLKAQYRQANHERARVLAAMVEVGMRSGCDDLSRRAPDEFSADEIRAALMLTRRAADGQLWLAHDLLTRLPAVHTAMDAGELDEPHARVLSEWTTGLSDDQARAVCTRLLPRVRKLIHRATDRAAQEARDGSANQEIGPHRPPPTTGHHRTAARPHRQ
;
A
#
# COMPACT_ATOMS: atom_id res chain seq x y z
N MET A 1 19.82 25.32 5.02
CA MET A 1 19.26 26.66 4.79
C MET A 1 18.08 26.50 3.83
N TRP A 2 16.86 26.40 4.35
CA TRP A 2 15.64 26.17 3.55
C TRP A 2 14.87 27.50 3.44
N PRO A 3 14.36 27.89 2.26
CA PRO A 3 13.61 29.14 2.11
C PRO A 3 12.15 28.98 2.59
N LEU A 4 11.68 30.00 3.29
CA LEU A 4 10.30 30.16 3.77
C LEU A 4 9.42 30.63 2.60
N THR A 5 8.42 29.82 2.23
CA THR A 5 7.30 30.28 1.40
C THR A 5 6.07 30.36 2.29
N GLY A 6 5.64 31.58 2.58
CA GLY A 6 4.47 31.86 3.40
C GLY A 6 3.17 31.51 2.69
N TYR A 7 2.33 30.73 3.35
CA TYR A 7 0.91 30.60 3.04
C TYR A 7 0.11 31.06 4.26
N ALA A 8 -0.69 32.11 4.07
CA ALA A 8 -1.67 32.56 5.06
C ALA A 8 -2.90 31.66 4.97
N VAL A 9 -3.18 30.90 6.03
CA VAL A 9 -4.45 30.16 6.18
C VAL A 9 -5.29 30.90 7.21
N ARG A 10 -6.45 31.39 6.76
CA ARG A 10 -7.49 31.97 7.62
C ARG A 10 -7.98 30.88 8.59
N GLY A 11 -7.76 31.12 9.88
CA GLY A 11 -8.23 30.24 10.95
C GLY A 11 -9.75 30.25 11.08
N HIS A 12 -10.35 29.07 11.04
CA HIS A 12 -11.61 28.81 11.71
C HIS A 12 -11.29 28.03 12.99
N ILE A 13 -11.36 28.75 14.11
CA ILE A 13 -11.29 28.21 15.46
C ILE A 13 -12.53 27.32 15.66
N PHE A 14 -12.37 26.01 15.61
CA PHE A 14 -13.43 25.08 15.99
C PHE A 14 -13.31 24.77 17.49
N CYS A 15 -13.92 25.62 18.31
CA CYS A 15 -14.03 25.39 19.75
C CYS A 15 -15.21 24.44 20.00
N SER A 16 -14.93 23.18 20.34
CA SER A 16 -15.97 22.19 20.66
C SER A 16 -16.33 22.25 22.17
N PRO A 17 -17.59 22.48 22.56
CA PRO A 17 -17.97 22.48 23.97
C PRO A 17 -18.46 21.08 24.40
N HIS A 18 -17.76 20.44 25.33
CA HIS A 18 -18.30 19.33 26.10
C HIS A 18 -19.32 19.85 27.13
N ARG A 19 -20.57 19.36 27.07
CA ARG A 19 -21.45 18.99 28.21
C ARG A 19 -22.84 18.58 27.71
N GLY A 20 -23.24 17.32 27.93
CA GLY A 20 -24.61 16.87 27.64
C GLY A 20 -24.83 15.40 27.99
N ARG A 21 -25.35 15.18 29.20
CA ARG A 21 -25.87 13.94 29.80
C ARG A 21 -26.38 12.89 28.81
N TYR A 22 -25.87 11.66 28.91
CA TYR A 22 -26.56 10.47 28.41
C TYR A 22 -27.72 10.15 29.36
N VAL A 23 -28.94 10.18 28.85
CA VAL A 23 -30.11 9.56 29.48
C VAL A 23 -30.60 8.49 28.51
N GLU A 24 -30.56 7.24 28.95
CA GLU A 24 -31.14 6.10 28.26
C GLU A 24 -32.65 6.29 28.11
N HIS A 25 -33.16 6.12 26.88
CA HIS A 25 -34.55 5.72 26.68
C HIS A 25 -34.57 4.55 25.71
N LEU A 26 -34.67 3.35 26.30
CA LEU A 26 -35.19 2.16 25.63
C LEU A 26 -36.68 2.37 25.41
N THR A 27 -37.11 2.43 24.15
CA THR A 27 -38.51 2.19 23.79
C THR A 27 -38.56 1.15 22.68
N THR A 28 -38.86 -0.08 23.09
CA THR A 28 -39.34 -1.18 22.26
C THR A 28 -40.76 -0.89 21.80
N SER A 29 -41.03 -0.98 20.50
CA SER A 29 -42.27 -1.64 20.05
C SER A 29 -42.27 -2.01 18.55
N PRO A 30 -43.04 -3.04 18.18
CA PRO A 30 -42.90 -3.80 16.94
C PRO A 30 -43.90 -3.36 15.86
N GLY A 31 -43.68 -3.77 14.62
CA GLY A 31 -44.77 -3.79 13.63
C GLY A 31 -44.35 -3.60 12.18
N THR A 32 -44.27 -4.74 11.47
CA THR A 32 -44.88 -4.98 10.16
C THR A 32 -44.81 -3.91 9.05
N GLY A 33 -44.25 -4.31 7.90
CA GLY A 33 -44.79 -3.87 6.61
C GLY A 33 -43.79 -3.57 5.49
N ARG A 34 -43.87 -4.38 4.44
CA ARG A 34 -43.47 -4.09 3.04
C ARG A 34 -41.98 -3.84 2.76
N ARG A 35 -41.32 -4.89 2.25
CA ARG A 35 -40.16 -4.77 1.36
C ARG A 35 -40.63 -4.26 -0.01
N SER A 36 -40.45 -2.98 -0.30
CA SER A 36 -40.51 -2.47 -1.67
C SER A 36 -39.23 -2.87 -2.41
N ARG A 37 -39.37 -3.72 -3.43
CA ARG A 37 -38.30 -3.96 -4.40
C ARG A 37 -38.24 -2.76 -5.33
N PHE A 38 -37.31 -1.83 -5.08
CA PHE A 38 -36.91 -0.86 -6.09
C PHE A 38 -36.20 -1.61 -7.23
N ARG A 39 -36.90 -1.78 -8.36
CA ARG A 39 -36.26 -2.14 -9.62
C ARG A 39 -35.65 -0.86 -10.19
N LEU A 40 -34.32 -0.78 -10.18
CA LEU A 40 -33.60 0.16 -11.03
C LEU A 40 -33.61 -0.42 -12.44
N SER A 41 -34.42 0.17 -13.31
CA SER A 41 -34.38 -0.08 -14.75
C SER A 41 -33.15 0.61 -15.33
N ALA A 42 -32.17 -0.17 -15.79
CA ALA A 42 -31.05 0.35 -16.57
C ALA A 42 -31.52 0.73 -17.98
N PRO A 43 -31.12 1.88 -18.55
CA PRO A 43 -31.42 2.19 -19.94
C PRO A 43 -30.56 1.31 -20.88
N MET A 44 -31.23 0.67 -21.86
CA MET A 44 -30.60 -0.01 -22.99
C MET A 44 -29.71 0.95 -23.77
N ALA A 45 -28.42 0.64 -23.89
CA ALA A 45 -27.54 1.28 -24.85
C ALA A 45 -27.87 0.76 -26.28
N PRO A 46 -27.88 1.62 -27.31
CA PRO A 46 -28.05 1.19 -28.69
C PRO A 46 -26.81 0.43 -29.18
N GLY A 47 -27.06 -0.66 -29.90
CA GLY A 47 -26.04 -1.55 -30.45
C GLY A 47 -25.18 -0.87 -31.49
N LEU A 48 -23.87 -0.80 -31.22
CA LEU A 48 -22.85 -0.53 -32.22
C LEU A 48 -22.44 -1.86 -32.85
N SER A 49 -23.07 -2.19 -33.96
CA SER A 49 -22.52 -3.14 -34.94
C SER A 49 -21.34 -2.45 -35.62
N GLY A 50 -20.14 -2.68 -35.09
CA GLY A 50 -18.88 -2.23 -35.66
C GLY A 50 -18.06 -3.46 -36.02
N SER A 51 -17.91 -3.68 -37.32
CA SER A 51 -17.06 -4.70 -37.93
C SER A 51 -15.68 -4.75 -37.25
N GLY A 52 -15.27 -5.95 -36.86
CA GLY A 52 -14.05 -6.20 -36.10
C GLY A 52 -12.80 -5.78 -36.87
N CYS A 53 -12.37 -4.54 -36.67
CA CYS A 53 -10.95 -4.20 -36.74
C CYS A 53 -10.32 -4.82 -35.49
N SER A 54 -9.89 -6.08 -35.61
CA SER A 54 -8.96 -6.67 -34.65
C SER A 54 -7.68 -5.86 -34.75
N VAL A 55 -7.57 -4.83 -33.92
CA VAL A 55 -6.29 -4.15 -33.70
C VAL A 55 -5.43 -5.22 -33.04
N MET A 56 -4.60 -5.89 -33.85
CA MET A 56 -3.56 -6.77 -33.37
C MET A 56 -2.62 -5.88 -32.56
N PHE A 57 -2.92 -5.73 -31.28
CA PHE A 57 -2.10 -4.96 -30.36
C PHE A 57 -0.82 -5.78 -30.19
N VAL A 58 0.19 -5.44 -30.98
CA VAL A 58 1.54 -5.96 -30.79
C VAL A 58 2.02 -5.33 -29.48
N SER A 59 1.75 -6.03 -28.38
CA SER A 59 2.11 -5.58 -27.05
C SER A 59 3.63 -5.66 -26.94
N VAL A 60 4.31 -4.54 -27.20
CA VAL A 60 5.76 -4.47 -27.06
C VAL A 60 6.08 -4.54 -25.57
N ARG A 61 6.89 -5.53 -25.18
CA ARG A 61 7.39 -5.68 -23.80
C ARG A 61 8.13 -4.42 -23.38
N GLN A 62 7.80 -3.88 -22.22
CA GLN A 62 8.52 -2.78 -21.59
C GLN A 62 9.77 -3.34 -20.89
N LEU A 63 10.89 -2.62 -21.00
CA LEU A 63 12.10 -2.88 -20.22
C LEU A 63 12.14 -1.95 -19.03
N ILE A 64 12.57 -2.46 -17.88
CA ILE A 64 12.84 -1.65 -16.69
C ILE A 64 14.28 -1.11 -16.71
N PRO A 65 14.57 0.02 -16.05
CA PRO A 65 15.94 0.50 -15.89
C PRO A 65 16.82 -0.55 -15.19
N GLN A 66 18.02 -0.79 -15.71
CA GLN A 66 18.94 -1.81 -15.16
C GLN A 66 19.41 -1.47 -13.74
N ASP A 67 19.39 -0.19 -13.37
CA ASP A 67 19.79 0.35 -12.08
C ASP A 67 18.63 0.50 -11.08
N LEU A 68 17.41 0.03 -11.41
CA LEU A 68 16.22 0.14 -10.54
C LEU A 68 16.45 -0.39 -9.11
N ALA A 69 17.26 -1.44 -8.97
CA ALA A 69 17.61 -2.00 -7.67
C ALA A 69 18.51 -1.09 -6.81
N SER A 70 19.31 -0.23 -7.44
CA SER A 70 20.23 0.70 -6.79
C SER A 70 19.64 2.09 -6.53
N ILE A 71 18.54 2.46 -7.19
CA ILE A 71 17.86 3.73 -6.90
C ILE A 71 17.30 3.68 -5.48
N ALA A 72 17.74 4.63 -4.65
CA ALA A 72 17.28 4.77 -3.28
C ALA A 72 15.79 5.17 -3.25
N PRO A 73 15.01 4.67 -2.27
CA PRO A 73 13.65 5.13 -2.06
C PRO A 73 13.58 6.65 -1.88
N GLY A 74 12.54 7.25 -2.46
CA GLY A 74 12.37 8.70 -2.47
C GLY A 74 11.78 9.20 -3.79
N PRO A 75 11.85 10.53 -4.05
CA PRO A 75 11.18 11.15 -5.18
C PRO A 75 11.61 10.60 -6.54
N GLU A 76 12.89 10.25 -6.69
CA GLU A 76 13.43 9.71 -7.93
C GLU A 76 12.87 8.32 -8.23
N LEU A 77 12.91 7.41 -7.25
CA LEU A 77 12.35 6.07 -7.41
C LEU A 77 10.84 6.12 -7.67
N ALA A 78 10.11 6.98 -6.94
CA ALA A 78 8.67 7.18 -7.15
C ALA A 78 8.35 7.61 -8.59
N ARG A 79 9.14 8.54 -9.16
CA ARG A 79 8.98 8.97 -10.55
C ARG A 79 9.20 7.83 -11.54
N VAL A 80 10.28 7.07 -11.37
CA VAL A 80 10.57 5.91 -12.24
C VAL A 80 9.45 4.88 -12.17
N LEU A 81 8.97 4.57 -10.97
CA LEU A 81 7.90 3.60 -10.75
C LEU A 81 6.55 4.03 -11.33
N ALA A 82 6.28 5.34 -11.40
CA ALA A 82 5.06 5.88 -11.99
C ALA A 82 4.97 5.68 -13.51
N GLU A 83 6.10 5.46 -14.18
CA GLU A 83 6.20 5.24 -15.63
C GLU A 83 6.11 3.74 -16.02
N VAL A 84 6.01 2.84 -15.04
CA VAL A 84 6.00 1.39 -15.25
C VAL A 84 4.60 0.85 -15.50
N GLU A 85 4.42 0.13 -16.61
CA GLU A 85 3.19 -0.61 -16.93
C GLU A 85 3.37 -2.12 -16.69
N LEU A 86 2.86 -2.62 -15.55
CA LEU A 86 3.08 -4.00 -15.10
C LEU A 86 2.64 -5.07 -16.11
N SER A 87 1.56 -4.81 -16.88
CA SER A 87 1.03 -5.74 -17.89
C SER A 87 1.99 -5.98 -19.06
N ARG A 88 3.03 -5.14 -19.21
CA ARG A 88 4.01 -5.19 -20.29
C ARG A 88 5.38 -5.68 -19.84
N LEU A 89 5.50 -6.09 -18.58
CA LEU A 89 6.73 -6.64 -18.01
C LEU A 89 6.77 -8.17 -18.09
N SER A 90 7.96 -8.74 -18.04
CA SER A 90 8.06 -10.18 -17.75
C SER A 90 7.77 -10.49 -16.29
N GLY A 91 7.54 -11.78 -15.99
CA GLY A 91 7.44 -12.23 -14.61
C GLY A 91 8.65 -11.84 -13.76
N PHE A 92 9.86 -11.94 -14.32
CA PHE A 92 11.06 -11.49 -13.62
C PHE A 92 11.08 -9.96 -13.37
N ASP A 93 10.83 -9.15 -14.40
CA ASP A 93 10.82 -7.69 -14.28
C ASP A 93 9.72 -7.20 -13.32
N CYS A 94 8.57 -7.88 -13.28
CA CYS A 94 7.51 -7.66 -12.31
C CYS A 94 7.99 -7.84 -10.87
N VAL A 95 8.83 -8.85 -10.59
CA VAL A 95 9.37 -9.06 -9.22
C VAL A 95 10.36 -7.96 -8.85
N GLU A 96 11.21 -7.52 -9.77
CA GLU A 96 12.15 -6.42 -9.50
C GLU A 96 11.40 -5.10 -9.23
N VAL A 97 10.33 -4.83 -10.01
CA VAL A 97 9.45 -3.68 -9.75
C VAL A 97 8.70 -3.81 -8.44
N LEU A 98 8.20 -5.00 -8.09
CA LEU A 98 7.58 -5.26 -6.79
C LEU A 98 8.54 -4.97 -5.63
N LYS A 99 9.81 -5.41 -5.73
CA LYS A 99 10.84 -5.11 -4.72
C LYS A 99 11.05 -3.61 -4.59
N ALA A 100 11.16 -2.90 -5.72
CA ALA A 100 11.32 -1.44 -5.74
C ALA A 100 10.11 -0.71 -5.13
N GLN A 101 8.89 -1.10 -5.50
CA GLN A 101 7.65 -0.58 -4.92
C GLN A 101 7.59 -0.82 -3.41
N TYR A 102 8.01 -1.99 -2.93
CA TYR A 102 7.99 -2.30 -1.51
C TYR A 102 8.97 -1.42 -0.72
N ARG A 103 10.19 -1.20 -1.23
CA ARG A 103 11.13 -0.26 -0.62
C ARG A 103 10.57 1.17 -0.59
N GLN A 104 9.93 1.61 -1.68
CA GLN A 104 9.27 2.91 -1.74
C GLN A 104 8.12 3.02 -0.72
N ALA A 105 7.30 1.98 -0.60
CA ALA A 105 6.20 1.94 0.37
C ALA A 105 6.71 2.01 1.82
N ASN A 106 7.81 1.31 2.13
CA ASN A 106 8.45 1.38 3.45
C ASN A 106 8.96 2.80 3.76
N HIS A 107 9.59 3.46 2.79
CA HIS A 107 10.03 4.86 2.91
C HIS A 107 8.85 5.80 3.18
N GLU A 108 7.80 5.75 2.36
CA GLU A 108 6.61 6.58 2.56
C GLU A 108 5.94 6.28 3.90
N ARG A 109 5.97 5.02 4.33
CA ARG A 109 5.39 4.64 5.62
C ARG A 109 6.15 5.25 6.79
N ALA A 110 7.48 5.26 6.75
CA ALA A 110 8.32 5.93 7.74
C ALA A 110 8.01 7.43 7.85
N ARG A 111 7.75 8.09 6.71
CA ARG A 111 7.35 9.50 6.65
C ARG A 111 5.96 9.75 7.23
N VAL A 112 4.98 8.89 6.94
CA VAL A 112 3.64 8.98 7.54
C VAL A 112 3.72 8.84 9.05
N LEU A 113 4.50 7.89 9.57
CA LEU A 113 4.71 7.74 11.02
C LEU A 113 5.35 9.00 11.63
N ALA A 114 6.36 9.58 10.97
CA ALA A 114 6.94 10.85 11.43
C ALA A 114 5.93 12.00 11.47
N ALA A 115 5.08 12.11 10.44
CA ALA A 115 4.01 13.10 10.40
C ALA A 115 2.96 12.88 11.50
N MET A 116 2.61 11.63 11.80
CA MET A 116 1.71 11.29 12.92
C MET A 116 2.26 11.78 14.26
N VAL A 117 3.56 11.63 14.51
CA VAL A 117 4.17 12.15 15.75
C VAL A 117 4.10 13.67 15.81
N GLU A 118 4.37 14.38 14.72
CA GLU A 118 4.24 15.84 14.71
C GLU A 118 2.80 16.30 14.96
N VAL A 119 1.81 15.60 14.42
CA VAL A 119 0.39 15.87 14.70
C VAL A 119 0.10 15.62 16.18
N GLY A 120 0.49 14.45 16.72
CA GLY A 120 0.24 14.12 18.12
C GLY A 120 1.02 14.98 19.11
N MET A 121 2.14 15.59 18.70
CA MET A 121 2.88 16.54 19.53
C MET A 121 2.23 17.93 19.60
N ARG A 122 1.33 18.26 18.66
CA ARG A 122 0.62 19.55 18.58
C ARG A 122 -0.79 19.49 19.16
N SER A 123 -1.17 18.38 19.77
CA SER A 123 -2.51 18.20 20.34
C SER A 123 -2.70 19.14 21.54
N GLY A 124 -3.65 20.06 21.42
CA GLY A 124 -3.93 21.11 22.39
C GLY A 124 -4.57 22.34 21.76
N CYS A 125 -4.88 23.35 22.59
CA CYS A 125 -5.44 24.62 22.13
C CYS A 125 -4.39 25.62 21.60
N ASP A 126 -3.10 25.31 21.75
CA ASP A 126 -1.98 26.12 21.26
C ASP A 126 -1.15 25.32 20.23
N ASP A 127 -1.47 25.54 18.95
CA ASP A 127 -0.92 24.85 17.77
C ASP A 127 0.59 25.07 17.56
N LEU A 128 1.21 25.96 18.33
CA LEU A 128 2.66 26.22 18.28
C LEU A 128 3.43 25.46 19.37
N SER A 129 2.76 24.90 20.37
CA SER A 129 3.40 24.17 21.46
C SER A 129 3.61 22.69 21.10
N ARG A 130 4.82 22.17 21.33
CA ARG A 130 5.11 20.72 21.25
C ARG A 130 5.05 20.11 22.64
N ARG A 131 4.25 19.07 22.83
CA ARG A 131 4.18 18.26 24.05
C ARG A 131 4.31 16.77 23.74
N ALA A 132 4.70 15.99 24.76
CA ALA A 132 4.67 14.54 24.65
C ALA A 132 3.22 14.08 24.44
N PRO A 133 2.98 13.05 23.60
CA PRO A 133 1.63 12.55 23.35
C PRO A 133 0.91 12.11 24.64
N ASP A 134 -0.35 12.47 24.74
CA ASP A 134 -1.32 12.10 25.78
C ASP A 134 -2.49 11.27 25.22
N GLU A 135 -3.53 11.05 26.02
CA GLU A 135 -4.69 10.23 25.65
C GLU A 135 -5.58 10.83 24.54
N PHE A 136 -5.40 12.12 24.21
CA PHE A 136 -6.14 12.82 23.16
C PHE A 136 -5.31 13.02 21.90
N SER A 137 -4.01 12.75 21.96
CA SER A 137 -3.08 13.06 20.88
C SER A 137 -3.33 12.29 19.57
N ALA A 138 -4.15 11.24 19.63
CA ALA A 138 -4.56 10.47 18.47
C ALA A 138 -5.85 10.98 17.79
N ASP A 139 -6.58 11.94 18.35
CA ASP A 139 -7.88 12.35 17.83
C ASP A 139 -7.78 13.11 16.49
N GLU A 140 -6.78 13.98 16.32
CA GLU A 140 -6.52 14.62 15.03
C GLU A 140 -6.13 13.59 13.96
N ILE A 141 -5.32 12.60 14.32
CA ILE A 141 -4.91 11.50 13.42
C ILE A 141 -6.14 10.67 13.03
N ARG A 142 -6.99 10.34 14.01
CA ARG A 142 -8.23 9.59 13.81
C ARG A 142 -9.15 10.31 12.82
N ALA A 143 -9.34 11.61 13.01
CA ALA A 143 -10.17 12.44 12.15
C ALA A 143 -9.58 12.56 10.73
N ALA A 144 -8.28 12.83 10.61
CA ALA A 144 -7.62 13.06 9.32
C ALA A 144 -7.52 11.80 8.45
N LEU A 145 -7.31 10.63 9.06
CA LEU A 145 -7.07 9.37 8.34
C LEU A 145 -8.25 8.40 8.38
N MET A 146 -9.40 8.82 8.92
CA MET A 146 -10.61 8.00 9.07
C MET A 146 -10.36 6.67 9.80
N LEU A 147 -9.46 6.69 10.79
CA LEU A 147 -9.13 5.51 11.58
C LEU A 147 -10.13 5.32 12.74
N THR A 148 -10.20 4.11 13.28
CA THR A 148 -10.79 3.91 14.61
C THR A 148 -9.85 4.48 15.67
N ARG A 149 -10.37 4.82 16.86
CA ARG A 149 -9.54 5.32 17.97
C ARG A 149 -8.38 4.38 18.29
N ARG A 150 -8.68 3.09 18.47
CA ARG A 150 -7.68 2.06 18.76
C ARG A 150 -6.62 1.91 17.66
N ALA A 151 -7.00 2.09 16.39
CA ALA A 151 -6.04 2.08 15.29
C ALA A 151 -5.14 3.32 15.31
N ALA A 152 -5.71 4.51 15.55
CA ALA A 152 -4.93 5.75 15.67
C ALA A 152 -3.95 5.70 16.86
N ASP A 153 -4.41 5.25 18.03
CA ASP A 153 -3.57 5.08 19.22
C ASP A 153 -2.41 4.11 18.95
N GLY A 154 -2.70 2.95 18.37
CA GLY A 154 -1.69 1.93 18.06
C GLY A 154 -0.70 2.37 16.98
N GLN A 155 -1.08 3.35 16.14
CA GLN A 155 -0.21 3.95 15.14
C GLN A 155 0.66 5.05 15.72
N LEU A 156 0.08 5.96 16.50
CA LEU A 156 0.81 7.02 17.19
C LEU A 156 1.80 6.44 18.22
N TRP A 157 1.41 5.40 18.96
CA TRP A 157 2.30 4.73 19.91
C TRP A 157 3.54 4.14 19.21
N LEU A 158 3.33 3.39 18.12
CA LEU A 158 4.42 2.82 17.33
C LEU A 158 5.30 3.95 16.76
N ALA A 159 4.69 4.97 16.17
CA ALA A 159 5.42 6.08 15.57
C ALA A 159 6.29 6.83 16.61
N HIS A 160 5.73 7.13 17.78
CA HIS A 160 6.45 7.79 18.86
C HIS A 160 7.60 6.93 19.39
N ASP A 161 7.37 5.63 19.58
CA ASP A 161 8.39 4.69 20.03
C ASP A 161 9.57 4.59 19.04
N LEU A 162 9.27 4.52 17.74
CA LEU A 162 10.27 4.45 16.68
C LEU A 162 11.11 5.74 16.59
N LEU A 163 10.52 6.91 16.84
CA LEU A 163 11.23 8.18 16.75
C LEU A 163 12.00 8.55 18.03
N THR A 164 11.53 8.11 19.21
CA THR A 164 12.16 8.47 20.49
C THR A 164 13.08 7.38 21.01
N ARG A 165 12.62 6.12 21.05
CA ARG A 165 13.35 5.01 21.65
C ARG A 165 14.13 4.20 20.62
N LEU A 166 13.58 3.98 19.42
CA LEU A 166 14.14 3.08 18.39
C LEU A 166 14.52 3.78 17.06
N PRO A 167 15.30 4.88 17.07
CA PRO A 167 15.57 5.68 15.86
C PRO A 167 16.29 4.92 14.75
N ALA A 168 17.10 3.90 15.08
CA ALA A 168 17.75 3.04 14.09
C ALA A 168 16.74 2.20 13.29
N VAL A 169 15.60 1.82 13.92
CA VAL A 169 14.52 1.08 13.25
C VAL A 169 13.78 2.01 12.30
N HIS A 170 13.44 3.24 12.73
CA HIS A 170 12.85 4.26 11.86
C HIS A 170 13.76 4.57 10.66
N THR A 171 15.06 4.75 10.89
CA THR A 171 16.04 5.00 9.83
C THR A 171 16.09 3.86 8.80
N ALA A 172 15.98 2.61 9.25
CA ALA A 172 15.93 1.46 8.35
C ALA A 172 14.63 1.43 7.52
N MET A 173 13.50 1.85 8.09
CA MET A 173 12.26 1.99 7.34
C MET A 173 12.35 3.12 6.31
N ASP A 174 12.90 4.27 6.71
CA ASP A 174 13.09 5.43 5.82
C ASP A 174 14.06 5.10 4.66
N ALA A 175 15.07 4.28 4.89
CA ALA A 175 15.92 3.73 3.83
C ALA A 175 15.25 2.64 2.97
N GLY A 176 14.00 2.25 3.28
CA GLY A 176 13.24 1.20 2.61
C GLY A 176 13.71 -0.23 2.88
N GLU A 177 14.53 -0.43 3.92
CA GLU A 177 15.16 -1.71 4.26
C GLU A 177 14.34 -2.54 5.26
N LEU A 178 13.33 -1.93 5.89
CA LEU A 178 12.47 -2.53 6.89
C LEU A 178 11.02 -2.10 6.70
N ASP A 179 10.09 -3.02 6.87
CA ASP A 179 8.65 -2.73 6.83
C ASP A 179 8.05 -2.49 8.23
N GLU A 180 6.83 -1.95 8.26
CA GLU A 180 6.12 -1.69 9.52
C GLU A 180 5.85 -2.96 10.34
N PRO A 181 5.40 -4.10 9.78
CA PRO A 181 5.21 -5.32 10.57
C PRO A 181 6.45 -5.73 11.36
N HIS A 182 7.64 -5.74 10.74
CA HIS A 182 8.87 -6.07 11.43
C HIS A 182 9.29 -4.99 12.44
N ALA A 183 9.08 -3.71 12.12
CA ALA A 183 9.33 -2.62 13.06
C ALA A 183 8.44 -2.72 14.32
N ARG A 184 7.16 -3.10 14.15
CA ARG A 184 6.23 -3.34 15.25
C ARG A 184 6.67 -4.49 16.14
N VAL A 185 7.13 -5.61 15.56
CA VAL A 185 7.69 -6.73 16.33
C VAL A 185 8.90 -6.29 17.16
N LEU A 186 9.81 -5.49 16.59
CA LEU A 186 10.97 -4.97 17.32
C LEU A 186 10.56 -4.03 18.47
N SER A 187 9.57 -3.18 18.25
CA SER A 187 8.99 -2.31 19.28
C SER A 187 8.38 -3.13 20.42
N GLU A 188 7.52 -4.10 20.08
CA GLU A 188 6.85 -4.98 21.04
C GLU A 188 7.86 -5.78 21.89
N TRP A 189 8.84 -6.45 21.25
CA TRP A 189 9.85 -7.26 21.94
C TRP A 189 10.78 -6.47 22.85
N THR A 190 10.91 -5.16 22.64
CA THR A 190 11.76 -4.30 23.46
C THR A 190 10.99 -3.54 24.55
N THR A 191 9.67 -3.70 24.66
CA THR A 191 8.82 -2.93 25.60
C THR A 191 9.28 -3.02 27.06
N GLY A 192 9.81 -4.17 27.49
CA GLY A 192 10.30 -4.39 28.85
C GLY A 192 11.74 -3.93 29.12
N LEU A 193 12.42 -3.35 28.13
CA LEU A 193 13.81 -2.91 28.22
C LEU A 193 13.89 -1.40 28.44
N SER A 194 14.97 -0.93 29.08
CA SER A 194 15.27 0.50 29.09
C SER A 194 15.56 1.01 27.68
N ASP A 195 15.43 2.30 27.46
CA ASP A 195 15.66 2.91 26.14
C ASP A 195 17.07 2.59 25.59
N ASP A 196 18.10 2.62 26.44
CA ASP A 196 19.47 2.30 26.05
C ASP A 196 19.62 0.82 25.68
N GLN A 197 19.00 -0.08 26.45
CA GLN A 197 19.01 -1.51 26.14
C GLN A 197 18.25 -1.82 24.85
N ALA A 198 17.09 -1.20 24.65
CA ALA A 198 16.29 -1.31 23.44
C ALA A 198 17.07 -0.84 22.20
N ARG A 199 17.71 0.34 22.28
CA ARG A 199 18.61 0.86 21.24
C ARG A 199 19.75 -0.11 20.92
N ALA A 200 20.44 -0.63 21.94
CA ALA A 200 21.55 -1.55 21.75
C ALA A 200 21.11 -2.88 21.10
N VAL A 201 19.97 -3.43 21.53
CA VAL A 201 19.40 -4.66 20.97
C VAL A 201 18.99 -4.45 19.51
N CYS A 202 18.24 -3.40 19.19
CA CYS A 202 17.80 -3.12 17.83
C CYS A 202 18.99 -2.86 16.88
N THR A 203 19.99 -2.09 17.30
CA THR A 203 21.21 -1.85 16.51
C THR A 203 21.90 -3.16 16.13
N ARG A 204 21.93 -4.14 17.04
CA ARG A 204 22.54 -5.45 16.81
C ARG A 204 21.67 -6.39 15.96
N LEU A 205 20.34 -6.30 16.07
CA LEU A 205 19.41 -7.19 15.37
C LEU A 205 19.08 -6.74 13.95
N LEU A 206 19.04 -5.43 13.69
CA LEU A 206 18.65 -4.88 12.39
C LEU A 206 19.41 -5.49 11.20
N PRO A 207 20.74 -5.65 11.22
CA PRO A 207 21.46 -6.28 10.11
C PRO A 207 21.02 -7.73 9.84
N ARG A 208 20.57 -8.46 10.87
CA ARG A 208 20.09 -9.84 10.73
C ARG A 208 18.69 -9.90 10.15
N VAL A 209 17.80 -9.02 10.63
CA VAL A 209 16.42 -8.90 10.12
C VAL A 209 16.44 -8.52 8.64
N ARG A 210 17.22 -7.51 8.26
CA ARG A 210 17.41 -7.10 6.86
C ARG A 210 17.90 -8.23 5.97
N LYS A 211 18.91 -8.99 6.42
CA LYS A 211 19.42 -10.16 5.68
C LYS A 211 18.35 -11.22 5.46
N LEU A 212 17.48 -11.45 6.44
CA LEU A 212 16.38 -12.43 6.30
C LEU A 212 15.35 -11.96 5.26
N ILE A 213 14.94 -10.68 5.32
CA ILE A 213 14.01 -10.07 4.38
C ILE A 213 14.58 -10.13 2.95
N HIS A 214 15.82 -9.66 2.76
CA HIS A 214 16.46 -9.64 1.44
C HIS A 214 16.56 -11.04 0.84
N ARG A 215 16.99 -12.04 1.63
CA ARG A 215 17.06 -13.43 1.17
C ARG A 215 15.71 -13.99 0.71
N ALA A 216 14.63 -13.67 1.43
CA ALA A 216 13.29 -14.09 1.03
C ALA A 216 12.88 -13.44 -0.31
N THR A 217 13.16 -12.15 -0.49
CA THR A 217 12.86 -11.44 -1.74
C THR A 217 13.75 -11.87 -2.92
N ASP A 218 15.02 -12.18 -2.68
CA ASP A 218 15.96 -12.66 -3.71
C ASP A 218 15.59 -14.07 -4.17
N ARG A 219 15.16 -14.92 -3.24
CA ARG A 219 14.64 -16.25 -3.56
C ARG A 219 13.41 -16.18 -4.47
N ALA A 220 12.45 -15.31 -4.14
CA ALA A 220 11.26 -15.11 -4.96
C ALA A 220 11.60 -14.60 -6.37
N ALA A 221 12.60 -13.71 -6.48
CA ALA A 221 13.10 -13.23 -7.76
C ALA A 221 13.78 -14.33 -8.60
N GLN A 222 14.57 -15.21 -7.97
CA GLN A 222 15.20 -16.33 -8.65
C GLN A 222 14.16 -17.32 -9.20
N GLU A 223 13.15 -17.68 -8.40
CA GLU A 223 12.07 -18.56 -8.82
C GLU A 223 11.30 -17.97 -10.03
N ALA A 224 11.11 -16.64 -10.08
CA ALA A 224 10.49 -15.96 -11.23
C ALA A 224 11.39 -15.91 -12.48
N ARG A 225 12.72 -15.82 -12.33
CA ARG A 225 13.68 -15.95 -13.44
C ARG A 225 13.61 -17.33 -14.06
N ASP A 226 13.68 -18.35 -13.22
CA ASP A 226 13.69 -19.75 -13.64
C ASP A 226 12.39 -20.11 -14.38
N GLY A 227 11.25 -19.58 -13.92
CA GLY A 227 9.95 -19.73 -14.59
C GLY A 227 9.87 -19.02 -15.94
N SER A 228 10.42 -17.81 -16.06
CA SER A 228 10.42 -17.05 -17.32
C SER A 228 11.29 -17.72 -18.40
N ALA A 229 12.45 -18.26 -18.01
CA ALA A 229 13.34 -19.01 -18.92
C ALA A 229 12.66 -20.27 -19.49
N ASN A 230 11.83 -20.95 -18.71
CA ASN A 230 11.08 -22.11 -19.19
C ASN A 230 9.94 -21.76 -20.16
N GLN A 231 9.44 -20.52 -20.15
CA GLN A 231 8.32 -20.10 -21.00
C GLN A 231 8.74 -19.72 -22.43
N GLU A 232 10.01 -19.35 -22.64
CA GLU A 232 10.57 -19.04 -23.96
C GLU A 232 10.99 -20.31 -24.77
N ILE A 233 11.06 -21.49 -24.13
CA ILE A 233 11.55 -22.74 -24.76
C ILE A 233 10.40 -23.67 -25.23
N GLY A 234 9.15 -23.38 -24.89
CA GLY A 234 8.00 -24.19 -25.33
C GLY A 234 7.72 -24.03 -26.83
N PRO A 235 7.63 -25.11 -27.64
CA PRO A 235 7.33 -24.98 -29.06
C PRO A 235 5.96 -24.32 -29.23
N HIS A 236 5.93 -23.20 -29.96
CA HIS A 236 4.71 -22.49 -30.33
C HIS A 236 3.81 -23.45 -31.12
N ARG A 237 2.91 -24.15 -30.44
CA ARG A 237 1.96 -25.08 -31.08
C ARG A 237 1.00 -24.20 -31.90
N PRO A 238 1.00 -24.25 -33.24
CA PRO A 238 0.07 -23.46 -34.02
C PRO A 238 -1.37 -23.89 -33.66
N PRO A 239 -2.34 -22.95 -33.69
CA PRO A 239 -3.72 -23.27 -33.38
C PRO A 239 -4.20 -24.38 -34.33
N PRO A 240 -5.04 -25.32 -33.85
CA PRO A 240 -5.52 -26.40 -34.71
C PRO A 240 -6.28 -25.81 -35.89
N THR A 241 -5.76 -26.03 -37.09
CA THR A 241 -6.46 -25.70 -38.34
C THR A 241 -7.78 -26.45 -38.36
N THR A 242 -8.88 -25.72 -38.26
CA THR A 242 -10.23 -26.27 -38.35
C THR A 242 -10.45 -26.76 -39.78
N GLY A 243 -10.24 -28.06 -40.01
CA GLY A 243 -10.54 -28.69 -41.28
C GLY A 243 -12.04 -28.68 -41.51
N HIS A 244 -12.52 -27.86 -42.46
CA HIS A 244 -13.87 -27.97 -42.98
C HIS A 244 -14.01 -29.32 -43.69
N HIS A 245 -14.61 -30.31 -43.00
CA HIS A 245 -15.07 -31.54 -43.63
C HIS A 245 -16.19 -31.20 -44.62
N ARG A 246 -15.88 -31.23 -45.92
CA ARG A 246 -16.88 -31.30 -46.99
C ARG A 246 -17.57 -32.65 -46.90
N THR A 247 -18.84 -32.65 -46.48
CA THR A 247 -19.72 -33.81 -46.52
C THR A 247 -19.99 -34.19 -47.98
N ALA A 248 -19.45 -35.31 -48.44
CA ALA A 248 -19.75 -35.87 -49.76
C ALA A 248 -21.14 -36.52 -49.73
N ALA A 249 -22.00 -36.10 -50.68
CA ALA A 249 -23.32 -36.68 -50.91
C ALA A 249 -23.21 -38.13 -51.38
N ARG A 250 -24.06 -38.99 -50.81
CA ARG A 250 -24.17 -40.42 -51.12
C ARG A 250 -25.11 -40.60 -52.32
N PRO A 251 -24.75 -41.33 -53.39
CA PRO A 251 -25.66 -41.54 -54.51
C PRO A 251 -26.70 -42.63 -54.20
N HIS A 252 -27.96 -42.35 -54.50
CA HIS A 252 -29.05 -43.33 -54.56
C HIS A 252 -28.79 -44.31 -55.71
N ARG A 253 -28.88 -45.61 -55.44
CA ARG A 253 -29.12 -46.64 -56.47
C ARG A 253 -30.59 -47.03 -56.47
N GLN A 254 -31.11 -47.17 -57.68
CA GLN A 254 -32.43 -47.69 -58.05
C GLN A 254 -32.58 -49.15 -57.64
#